data_AF-A0A379PPL1-F1
#
_entry.id   AF-A0A379PPL1-F1
#
_cell.length_a   1.000
_cell.length_b   1.000
_cell.length_c   1.000
_cell.angle_alpha   90.00
_cell.angle_beta   90.00
_cell.angle_gamma   90.00
#
_symmetry.space_group_name_H-M   'P 1'
#
loop_
_entity.id
_entity.type
_entity.pdbx_description
1 polymer ?
#
loop_
_entity_poly.entity_id
_entity_poly.type
_entity_poly.pdbx_seq_one_letter_code
_entity_poly.pdbx_strand_id
1 'polypeptide(L)'
;MAHWDVLIDKLAVADTPVRLTWDELESLVGDLPTSAVRHRTWWSGDRGHVNAWKAAGFVLTDLRLGETVTFDRITTPGHPSSDVVAADGPGPTATAGERSDGHVEADLVLVTCVKSKREAPSAAKDLYVSPLFTKQRAYAEQTGRPWFILSAEHGLVAPDDWLAPYERYLPDTPPAYRAAWGRWVAERLELLTGPLQDRVVEIHAGATYLDALAPHLHAKGASIRTPLAGLSMGHRLSWYTQHGSDTPAAEPTPVADGGATHADTAAFVAGLLDHTHAMRPTQFLATDPAPWKRPGLYSWWVDAAGADDLTVGLDLPIAPGLIYAGLAGATRWPSGKRSSNTLWSRIAGMHLGGKHEFSTFRRTLGSILAHAQGSDVIDETALTAWMTRHLSVVAIASADPDTLGHLEDEVLAAIDPPLNLQGMAATPVRIRLKELRRRHR
;
A
#
# COMPACT_ATOMS: atom_id res chain seq x y z
N MET A 1 -17.37 -21.31 20.65
CA MET A 1 -16.12 -21.11 19.88
C MET A 1 -15.61 -22.51 19.58
N ALA A 2 -15.25 -22.83 18.34
CA ALA A 2 -15.02 -24.21 17.97
C ALA A 2 -13.80 -24.83 18.69
N HIS A 3 -13.97 -26.02 19.29
CA HIS A 3 -12.95 -26.76 20.05
C HIS A 3 -12.39 -27.90 19.21
N TRP A 4 -11.10 -27.83 18.86
CA TRP A 4 -10.50 -28.74 17.87
C TRP A 4 -9.83 -29.97 18.47
N ASP A 5 -9.64 -29.99 19.78
CA ASP A 5 -8.92 -31.06 20.49
C ASP A 5 -9.62 -32.41 20.32
N VAL A 6 -10.96 -32.44 20.38
CA VAL A 6 -11.78 -33.65 20.20
C VAL A 6 -11.66 -34.20 18.78
N LEU A 7 -11.61 -33.32 17.77
CA LEU A 7 -11.39 -33.73 16.39
C LEU A 7 -9.98 -34.30 16.21
N ILE A 8 -8.97 -33.69 16.84
CA ILE A 8 -7.57 -34.12 16.78
C ILE A 8 -7.38 -35.49 17.41
N ASP A 9 -7.95 -35.71 18.60
CA ASP A 9 -7.90 -37.01 19.28
C ASP A 9 -8.56 -38.10 18.43
N LYS A 10 -9.71 -37.78 17.80
CA LYS A 10 -10.39 -38.69 16.88
C LYS A 10 -9.56 -38.99 15.64
N LEU A 11 -8.91 -37.99 15.06
CA LEU A 11 -8.04 -38.20 13.89
C LEU A 11 -6.81 -39.03 14.25
N ALA A 12 -6.18 -38.79 15.41
CA ALA A 12 -4.96 -39.46 15.83
C ALA A 12 -5.07 -41.00 15.85
N VAL A 13 -6.23 -41.52 16.26
CA VAL A 13 -6.50 -42.96 16.38
C VAL A 13 -7.22 -43.58 15.17
N ALA A 14 -7.59 -42.78 14.17
CA ALA A 14 -8.34 -43.24 13.01
C ALA A 14 -7.42 -43.70 11.84
N ASP A 15 -7.91 -44.69 11.09
CA ASP A 15 -7.36 -45.06 9.79
C ASP A 15 -7.71 -44.00 8.74
N THR A 16 -6.80 -43.70 7.81
CA THR A 16 -6.98 -42.63 6.81
C THR A 16 -7.33 -43.16 5.42
N PRO A 17 -8.11 -42.39 4.62
CA PRO A 17 -8.65 -41.06 4.89
C PRO A 17 -9.93 -41.07 5.76
N VAL A 18 -10.05 -40.07 6.65
CA VAL A 18 -11.22 -39.86 7.50
C VAL A 18 -12.13 -38.81 6.86
N ARG A 19 -13.32 -39.23 6.44
CA ARG A 19 -14.35 -38.33 5.90
C ARG A 19 -15.42 -38.04 6.96
N LEU A 20 -15.73 -36.77 7.15
CA LEU A 20 -16.77 -36.29 8.06
C LEU A 20 -17.77 -35.43 7.29
N THR A 21 -19.06 -35.62 7.57
CA THR A 21 -20.12 -34.69 7.18
C THR A 21 -20.06 -33.42 8.03
N TRP A 22 -20.73 -32.36 7.57
CA TRP A 22 -20.76 -31.09 8.28
C TRP A 22 -21.36 -31.20 9.68
N ASP A 23 -22.46 -31.95 9.83
CA ASP A 23 -23.13 -32.19 11.10
C ASP A 23 -22.25 -33.01 12.07
N GLU A 24 -21.51 -34.01 11.56
CA GLU A 24 -20.56 -34.79 12.35
C GLU A 24 -19.37 -33.94 12.82
N LEU A 25 -18.92 -33.01 11.97
CA LEU A 25 -17.84 -32.09 12.28
C LEU A 25 -18.26 -31.07 13.33
N GLU A 26 -19.43 -30.44 13.17
CA GLU A 26 -20.01 -29.51 14.15
C GLU A 26 -20.32 -30.20 15.48
N SER A 27 -20.72 -31.47 15.46
CA SER A 27 -20.89 -32.26 16.70
C SER A 27 -19.57 -32.49 17.45
N LEU A 28 -18.44 -32.53 16.74
CA LEU A 28 -17.11 -32.73 17.32
C LEU A 28 -16.48 -31.43 17.80
N VAL A 29 -16.65 -30.34 17.05
CA VAL A 29 -15.94 -29.08 17.31
C VAL A 29 -16.86 -27.96 17.80
N GLY A 30 -18.18 -28.17 17.84
CA GLY A 30 -19.18 -27.13 18.07
C GLY A 30 -19.45 -26.28 16.83
N ASP A 31 -20.37 -25.32 16.96
CA ASP A 31 -20.85 -24.48 15.84
C ASP A 31 -19.71 -23.82 15.06
N LEU A 32 -19.71 -24.03 13.74
CA LEU A 32 -18.74 -23.41 12.86
C LEU A 32 -19.21 -22.01 12.42
N PRO A 33 -18.31 -21.01 12.36
CA PRO A 33 -18.69 -19.67 11.94
C PRO A 33 -19.11 -19.65 10.46
N THR A 34 -19.94 -18.69 10.06
CA THR A 34 -20.42 -18.56 8.66
C THR A 34 -19.28 -18.51 7.64
N SER A 35 -18.10 -18.03 8.06
CA SER A 35 -16.89 -18.03 7.22
C SER A 35 -16.37 -19.43 6.86
N ALA A 36 -16.58 -20.43 7.72
CA ALA A 36 -16.21 -21.83 7.46
C ALA A 36 -17.02 -22.43 6.31
N VAL A 37 -18.28 -22.02 6.15
CA VAL A 37 -19.17 -22.47 5.06
C VAL A 37 -18.97 -21.63 3.78
N ARG A 38 -18.60 -20.36 3.90
CA ARG A 38 -18.51 -19.45 2.73
C ARG A 38 -17.13 -19.36 2.09
N HIS A 39 -16.07 -19.71 2.80
CA HIS A 39 -14.71 -19.44 2.34
C HIS A 39 -13.80 -20.67 2.49
N ARG A 40 -13.36 -21.25 1.35
CA ARG A 40 -12.37 -22.35 1.34
C ARG A 40 -11.07 -21.99 2.05
N THR A 41 -10.68 -20.70 2.01
CA THR A 41 -9.49 -20.18 2.69
C THR A 41 -9.58 -20.19 4.21
N TRP A 42 -10.76 -20.45 4.77
CA TRP A 42 -10.92 -20.70 6.20
C TRP A 42 -10.36 -22.06 6.61
N TRP A 43 -10.35 -23.05 5.71
CA TRP A 43 -9.86 -24.43 5.93
C TRP A 43 -8.39 -24.63 5.55
N SER A 44 -7.70 -23.58 5.12
CA SER A 44 -6.31 -23.63 4.65
C SER A 44 -5.51 -22.41 5.12
N GLY A 45 -4.19 -22.45 4.89
CA GLY A 45 -3.28 -21.40 5.34
C GLY A 45 -2.74 -21.61 6.75
N ASP A 46 -2.31 -20.51 7.36
CA ASP A 46 -1.68 -20.42 8.69
C ASP A 46 -2.69 -19.82 9.69
N ARG A 47 -3.59 -20.68 10.16
CA ARG A 47 -4.64 -20.33 11.12
C ARG A 47 -4.60 -21.32 12.27
N GLY A 48 -4.98 -20.88 13.47
CA GLY A 48 -4.87 -21.69 14.69
C GLY A 48 -5.49 -23.09 14.55
N HIS A 49 -6.71 -23.20 14.01
CA HIS A 49 -7.37 -24.50 13.83
C HIS A 49 -6.74 -25.35 12.72
N VAL A 50 -6.30 -24.73 11.62
CA VAL A 50 -5.60 -25.42 10.53
C VAL A 50 -4.25 -25.98 10.98
N ASN A 51 -3.55 -25.26 11.86
CA ASN A 51 -2.29 -25.71 12.42
C ASN A 51 -2.49 -26.84 13.44
N ALA A 52 -3.63 -26.88 14.11
CA ALA A 52 -3.92 -27.87 15.14
C ALA A 52 -3.98 -29.30 14.56
N TRP A 53 -4.71 -29.54 13.46
CA TRP A 53 -4.73 -30.87 12.81
C TRP A 53 -3.47 -31.17 11.98
N LYS A 54 -2.76 -30.15 11.46
CA LYS A 54 -1.45 -30.33 10.82
C LYS A 54 -0.39 -30.80 11.80
N ALA A 55 -0.35 -30.23 13.01
CA ALA A 55 0.54 -30.65 14.08
C ALA A 55 0.24 -32.10 14.52
N ALA A 56 -1.01 -32.54 14.39
CA ALA A 56 -1.42 -33.93 14.62
C ALA A 56 -1.07 -34.89 13.46
N GLY A 57 -0.41 -34.40 12.40
CA GLY A 57 0.01 -35.21 11.25
C GLY A 57 -1.06 -35.38 10.17
N PHE A 58 -2.08 -34.53 10.13
CA PHE A 58 -3.17 -34.60 9.15
C PHE A 58 -3.24 -33.40 8.23
N VAL A 59 -3.61 -33.63 6.98
CA VAL A 59 -3.93 -32.62 5.98
C VAL A 59 -5.31 -32.84 5.42
N LEU A 60 -5.90 -31.77 4.92
CA LEU A 60 -7.22 -31.79 4.33
C LEU A 60 -7.06 -32.07 2.83
N THR A 61 -7.58 -33.23 2.38
CA THR A 61 -7.41 -33.70 1.00
C THR A 61 -8.62 -33.41 0.12
N ASP A 62 -9.82 -33.39 0.71
CA ASP A 62 -11.04 -32.97 0.02
C ASP A 62 -11.95 -32.11 0.91
N LEU A 63 -12.56 -31.09 0.31
CA LEU A 63 -13.45 -30.14 0.98
C LEU A 63 -14.62 -29.79 0.07
N ARG A 64 -15.84 -30.09 0.54
CA ARG A 64 -17.09 -29.53 0.03
C ARG A 64 -17.70 -28.66 1.12
N LEU A 65 -17.66 -27.35 0.89
CA LEU A 65 -18.10 -26.36 1.86
C LEU A 65 -19.55 -26.59 2.29
N GLY A 66 -19.79 -26.70 3.59
CA GLY A 66 -21.13 -26.96 4.15
C GLY A 66 -21.64 -28.39 3.96
N GLU A 67 -20.84 -29.30 3.40
CA GLU A 67 -21.26 -30.68 3.11
C GLU A 67 -20.33 -31.71 3.76
N THR A 68 -19.08 -31.80 3.31
CA THR A 68 -18.14 -32.83 3.76
C THR A 68 -16.70 -32.32 3.79
N VAL A 69 -15.92 -32.85 4.74
CA VAL A 69 -14.48 -32.63 4.85
C VAL A 69 -13.75 -33.97 4.96
N THR A 70 -12.60 -34.09 4.31
CA THR A 70 -11.79 -35.31 4.33
C THR A 70 -10.37 -34.98 4.79
N PHE A 71 -9.92 -35.69 5.82
CA PHE A 71 -8.57 -35.61 6.38
C PHE A 71 -7.77 -36.86 6.03
N ASP A 72 -6.48 -36.68 5.74
CA ASP A 72 -5.55 -37.77 5.45
C ASP A 72 -4.21 -37.54 6.17
N ARG A 73 -3.45 -38.61 6.39
CA ARG A 73 -2.13 -38.53 7.03
C ARG A 73 -1.13 -37.86 6.09
N ILE A 74 -0.29 -37.01 6.66
CA ILE A 74 0.84 -36.40 5.96
C ILE A 74 1.85 -37.52 5.66
N THR A 75 1.94 -37.94 4.40
CA THR A 75 3.00 -38.85 3.94
C THR A 75 4.24 -38.02 3.59
N THR A 76 5.30 -38.16 4.40
CA THR A 76 6.62 -37.60 4.05
C THR A 76 7.29 -38.50 3.02
N PRO A 77 7.87 -37.99 1.91
CA PRO A 77 8.65 -38.83 1.00
C PRO A 77 9.89 -39.38 1.70
N GLY A 78 10.05 -40.70 1.69
CA GLY A 78 11.14 -41.42 2.35
C GLY A 78 12.52 -41.11 1.77
N HIS A 79 13.50 -41.00 2.67
CA HIS A 79 14.92 -41.08 2.35
C HIS A 79 15.26 -42.49 1.83
N PRO A 80 16.04 -42.65 0.74
CA PRO A 80 16.60 -43.95 0.42
C PRO A 80 17.78 -44.26 1.35
N SER A 81 17.86 -45.54 1.73
CA SER A 81 18.82 -46.14 2.64
C SER A 81 20.30 -45.87 2.32
N SER A 82 21.04 -45.83 3.42
CA SER A 82 22.45 -46.17 3.63
C SER A 82 23.04 -47.18 2.65
N ASP A 83 24.20 -46.85 2.10
CA ASP A 83 25.46 -47.58 2.37
C ASP A 83 26.63 -46.83 1.73
N VAL A 84 27.71 -46.64 2.51
CA VAL A 84 29.13 -46.86 2.17
C VAL A 84 30.04 -46.08 3.14
N VAL A 85 30.51 -46.85 4.13
CA VAL A 85 31.89 -46.96 4.67
C VAL A 85 32.60 -45.73 5.25
N ALA A 86 32.83 -45.83 6.56
CA ALA A 86 33.68 -45.01 7.40
C ALA A 86 35.18 -45.11 7.06
N ALA A 87 35.91 -44.01 7.28
CA ALA A 87 37.33 -44.05 7.62
C ALA A 87 37.68 -42.89 8.56
N ASP A 88 38.16 -43.27 9.75
CA ASP A 88 38.72 -42.46 10.83
C ASP A 88 39.93 -41.59 10.42
N GLY A 89 40.11 -40.45 11.09
CA GLY A 89 41.39 -39.73 11.14
C GLY A 89 41.32 -38.39 11.88
N PRO A 90 42.22 -38.10 12.83
CA PRO A 90 41.95 -37.25 13.99
C PRO A 90 42.16 -35.75 13.75
N GLY A 91 41.40 -34.94 14.51
CA GLY A 91 41.58 -33.50 14.54
C GLY A 91 42.81 -33.04 15.33
N PRO A 92 43.24 -31.78 15.13
CA PRO A 92 43.91 -31.02 16.15
C PRO A 92 43.00 -29.92 16.69
N THR A 93 42.85 -29.97 18.00
CA THR A 93 42.35 -28.91 18.87
C THR A 93 43.20 -27.66 18.69
N ALA A 94 42.62 -26.57 18.20
CA ALA A 94 43.21 -25.25 18.26
C ALA A 94 42.14 -24.24 18.65
N THR A 95 42.20 -23.89 19.95
CA THR A 95 41.95 -22.58 20.54
C THR A 95 40.71 -21.80 20.07
N ALA A 96 39.79 -21.65 21.01
CA ALA A 96 38.75 -20.64 21.05
C ALA A 96 39.32 -19.23 20.77
N GLY A 97 39.32 -18.83 19.51
CA GLY A 97 39.12 -17.46 19.12
C GLY A 97 37.64 -17.31 18.83
N GLU A 98 37.00 -16.35 19.47
CA GLU A 98 35.65 -15.89 19.20
C GLU A 98 35.47 -15.77 17.67
N ARG A 99 34.82 -16.79 17.07
CA ARG A 99 34.33 -16.65 15.71
C ARG A 99 33.14 -15.72 15.85
N SER A 100 33.38 -14.44 15.58
CA SER A 100 32.34 -13.55 15.07
C SER A 100 31.57 -14.37 14.05
N ASP A 101 30.29 -14.61 14.34
CA ASP A 101 29.36 -15.17 13.38
C ASP A 101 29.54 -14.34 12.11
N GLY A 102 30.16 -14.93 11.09
CA GLY A 102 30.48 -14.24 9.85
C GLY A 102 29.16 -13.97 9.19
N HIS A 103 28.53 -12.85 9.55
CA HIS A 103 27.35 -12.34 8.89
C HIS A 103 27.75 -12.18 7.43
N VAL A 104 27.39 -13.15 6.60
CA VAL A 104 27.46 -12.99 5.16
C VAL A 104 26.44 -11.90 4.86
N GLU A 105 26.94 -10.68 4.72
CA GLU A 105 26.12 -9.52 4.42
C GLU A 105 25.40 -9.79 3.11
N ALA A 106 24.09 -9.53 3.09
CA ALA A 106 23.31 -9.72 1.88
C ALA A 106 23.85 -8.78 0.78
N ASP A 107 23.98 -9.30 -0.44
CA ASP A 107 24.34 -8.50 -1.61
C ASP A 107 23.17 -7.62 -2.06
N LEU A 108 21.94 -8.10 -1.87
CA LEU A 108 20.71 -7.40 -2.23
C LEU A 108 19.52 -7.84 -1.37
N VAL A 109 18.53 -6.95 -1.24
CA VAL A 109 17.36 -7.15 -0.37
C VAL A 109 16.06 -7.13 -1.17
N LEU A 110 15.19 -8.11 -0.95
CA LEU A 110 13.86 -8.19 -1.56
C LEU A 110 12.79 -8.02 -0.47
N VAL A 111 11.93 -7.03 -0.63
CA VAL A 111 10.80 -6.78 0.28
C VAL A 111 9.47 -7.07 -0.41
N THR A 112 8.46 -7.51 0.34
CA THR A 112 7.14 -7.80 -0.26
C THR A 112 6.25 -6.57 -0.34
N CYS A 113 5.51 -6.46 -1.45
CA CYS A 113 4.37 -5.56 -1.55
C CYS A 113 3.32 -5.87 -0.48
N VAL A 114 2.48 -4.88 -0.15
CA VAL A 114 1.38 -5.05 0.82
C VAL A 114 0.05 -4.63 0.21
N LYS A 115 -1.04 -5.03 0.87
CA LYS A 115 -2.40 -4.65 0.46
C LYS A 115 -2.59 -3.13 0.43
N SER A 116 -2.24 -2.46 1.53
CA SER A 116 -2.41 -1.02 1.69
C SER A 116 -1.49 -0.25 0.75
N LYS A 117 -2.08 0.39 -0.25
CA LYS A 117 -1.40 1.23 -1.23
C LYS A 117 -2.00 2.64 -1.22
N ARG A 118 -1.24 3.62 -1.70
CA ARG A 118 -1.77 4.94 -2.08
C ARG A 118 -2.82 4.76 -3.15
N GLU A 119 -3.79 5.67 -3.22
CA GLU A 119 -4.83 5.64 -4.27
C GLU A 119 -4.36 6.24 -5.61
N ALA A 120 -3.11 6.71 -5.71
CA ALA A 120 -2.55 7.32 -6.90
C ALA A 120 -1.24 6.64 -7.33
N PRO A 121 -0.91 6.65 -8.64
CA PRO A 121 0.37 6.15 -9.11
C PRO A 121 1.54 6.87 -8.45
N SER A 122 2.54 6.10 -8.02
CA SER A 122 3.73 6.61 -7.35
C SER A 122 4.91 5.66 -7.56
N ALA A 123 6.11 6.10 -7.18
CA ALA A 123 7.26 5.20 -7.08
C ALA A 123 6.88 4.01 -6.19
N ALA A 124 7.30 2.80 -6.56
CA ALA A 124 6.90 1.60 -5.84
C ALA A 124 7.25 1.65 -4.35
N LYS A 125 8.37 2.28 -3.97
CA LYS A 125 8.76 2.51 -2.56
C LYS A 125 7.81 3.42 -1.78
N ASP A 126 7.03 4.23 -2.47
CA ASP A 126 6.06 5.15 -1.88
C ASP A 126 4.62 4.65 -2.06
N LEU A 127 4.39 3.74 -3.01
CA LEU A 127 3.06 3.20 -3.32
C LEU A 127 2.49 2.44 -2.13
N TYR A 128 3.27 1.63 -1.44
CA TYR A 128 2.81 0.80 -0.33
C TYR A 128 2.93 1.56 1.00
N VAL A 129 1.84 1.61 1.78
CA VAL A 129 1.72 2.52 2.95
C VAL A 129 1.40 1.81 4.28
N SER A 130 1.43 0.47 4.31
CA SER A 130 1.22 -0.24 5.57
C SER A 130 2.41 -0.04 6.52
N PRO A 131 2.20 -0.09 7.85
CA PRO A 131 3.28 -0.06 8.84
C PRO A 131 4.38 -1.09 8.60
N LEU A 132 3.99 -2.30 8.15
CA LEU A 132 4.95 -3.35 7.77
C LEU A 132 5.88 -2.85 6.67
N PHE A 133 5.31 -2.44 5.52
CA PHE A 133 6.09 -1.96 4.39
C PHE A 133 6.98 -0.76 4.72
N THR A 134 6.50 0.20 5.52
CA THR A 134 7.33 1.32 5.98
C THR A 134 8.59 0.83 6.71
N LYS A 135 8.45 -0.19 7.57
CA LYS A 135 9.59 -0.82 8.27
C LYS A 135 10.47 -1.65 7.33
N GLN A 136 9.88 -2.44 6.41
CA GLN A 136 10.66 -3.20 5.41
C GLN A 136 11.52 -2.27 4.56
N ARG A 137 10.94 -1.15 4.10
CA ARG A 137 11.64 -0.13 3.31
C ARG A 137 12.76 0.53 4.09
N ALA A 138 12.47 1.00 5.32
CA ALA A 138 13.48 1.67 6.14
C ALA A 138 14.69 0.76 6.40
N TYR A 139 14.45 -0.51 6.71
CA TYR A 139 15.50 -1.51 6.84
C TYR A 139 16.29 -1.69 5.54
N ALA A 140 15.61 -1.91 4.41
CA ALA A 140 16.27 -2.11 3.12
C ALA A 140 17.12 -0.90 2.70
N GLU A 141 16.63 0.33 2.88
CA GLU A 141 17.37 1.56 2.62
C GLU A 141 18.59 1.71 3.54
N GLN A 142 18.47 1.32 4.81
CA GLN A 142 19.57 1.38 5.79
C GLN A 142 20.71 0.41 5.47
N THR A 143 20.43 -0.73 4.82
CA THR A 143 21.49 -1.68 4.44
C THR A 143 22.51 -1.11 3.45
N GLY A 144 22.15 -0.05 2.70
CA GLY A 144 22.98 0.48 1.61
C GLY A 144 23.13 -0.46 0.41
N ARG A 145 22.41 -1.59 0.41
CA ARG A 145 22.43 -2.59 -0.66
C ARG A 145 21.33 -2.31 -1.70
N PRO A 146 21.50 -2.74 -2.97
CA PRO A 146 20.42 -2.75 -3.93
C PRO A 146 19.19 -3.48 -3.36
N TRP A 147 18.01 -2.91 -3.53
CA TRP A 147 16.78 -3.53 -3.05
C TRP A 147 15.62 -3.38 -4.03
N PHE A 148 14.71 -4.33 -4.00
CA PHE A 148 13.57 -4.41 -4.92
C PHE A 148 12.30 -4.87 -4.19
N ILE A 149 11.15 -4.60 -4.81
CA ILE A 149 9.84 -4.96 -4.27
C ILE A 149 9.25 -6.12 -5.06
N LEU A 150 8.90 -7.19 -4.36
CA LEU A 150 8.14 -8.33 -4.87
C LEU A 150 6.66 -7.94 -4.97
N SER A 151 6.18 -7.70 -6.18
CA SER A 151 4.80 -7.42 -6.53
C SER A 151 4.10 -8.68 -7.06
N ALA A 152 2.91 -8.99 -6.54
CA ALA A 152 2.11 -10.09 -7.08
C ALA A 152 1.70 -9.88 -8.54
N GLU A 153 1.59 -8.62 -9.00
CA GLU A 153 1.16 -8.27 -10.35
C GLU A 153 2.32 -7.98 -11.28
N HIS A 154 3.28 -7.18 -10.82
CA HIS A 154 4.39 -6.69 -11.63
C HIS A 154 5.68 -7.49 -11.43
N GLY A 155 5.66 -8.53 -10.59
CA GLY A 155 6.83 -9.38 -10.33
C GLY A 155 7.87 -8.70 -9.45
N LEU A 156 8.86 -8.08 -10.07
CA LEU A 156 10.03 -7.46 -9.45
C LEU A 156 10.09 -6.02 -9.91
N VAL A 157 10.04 -5.12 -8.93
CA VAL A 157 9.86 -3.70 -9.14
C VAL A 157 10.98 -2.96 -8.45
N ALA A 158 11.66 -2.07 -9.18
CA ALA A 158 12.66 -1.19 -8.57
C ALA A 158 11.97 -0.16 -7.65
N PRO A 159 12.63 0.33 -6.59
CA PRO A 159 12.04 1.27 -5.64
C PRO A 159 11.44 2.51 -6.31
N ASP A 160 12.07 2.98 -7.39
CA ASP A 160 11.69 4.17 -8.14
C ASP A 160 10.81 3.89 -9.37
N ASP A 161 10.50 2.62 -9.66
CA ASP A 161 9.59 2.25 -10.75
C ASP A 161 8.20 2.82 -10.47
N TRP A 162 7.61 3.43 -11.49
CA TRP A 162 6.31 4.07 -11.35
C TRP A 162 5.18 3.05 -11.50
N LEU A 163 4.39 2.88 -10.45
CA LEU A 163 3.28 1.93 -10.42
C LEU A 163 1.96 2.64 -10.10
N ALA A 164 0.91 2.28 -10.85
CA ALA A 164 -0.46 2.58 -10.45
C ALA A 164 -0.90 1.65 -9.30
N PRO A 165 -1.88 2.06 -8.45
CA PRO A 165 -2.47 1.16 -7.48
C PRO A 165 -3.12 -0.03 -8.19
N TYR A 166 -2.90 -1.22 -7.65
CA TYR A 166 -3.39 -2.48 -8.21
C TYR A 166 -3.82 -3.42 -7.08
N GLU A 167 -4.68 -4.39 -7.41
CA GLU A 167 -5.14 -5.42 -6.49
C GLU A 167 -4.83 -6.81 -7.06
N ARG A 168 -3.73 -7.38 -6.59
CA ARG A 168 -3.39 -8.79 -6.81
C ARG A 168 -2.73 -9.36 -5.59
N TYR A 169 -3.14 -10.55 -5.21
CA TYR A 169 -2.56 -11.31 -4.12
C TYR A 169 -2.00 -12.62 -4.67
N LEU A 170 -0.69 -12.81 -4.60
CA LEU A 170 -0.01 -13.94 -5.25
C LEU A 170 -0.56 -15.32 -4.78
N PRO A 171 -0.93 -15.53 -3.51
CA PRO A 171 -1.57 -16.77 -3.07
C PRO A 171 -2.91 -17.10 -3.74
N ASP A 172 -3.66 -16.10 -4.19
CA ASP A 172 -4.95 -16.31 -4.86
C ASP A 172 -4.79 -16.69 -6.35
N THR A 173 -3.57 -16.66 -6.89
CA THR A 173 -3.30 -17.00 -8.28
C THR A 173 -3.18 -18.52 -8.51
N PRO A 174 -3.35 -19.05 -9.74
CA PRO A 174 -3.14 -20.46 -10.01
C PRO A 174 -1.66 -20.89 -9.86
N PRO A 175 -1.37 -22.19 -9.59
CA PRO A 175 0.01 -22.69 -9.50
C PRO A 175 0.87 -22.36 -10.74
N ALA A 176 0.28 -22.44 -11.94
CA ALA A 176 0.96 -22.09 -13.19
C ALA A 176 1.37 -20.60 -13.24
N TYR A 177 0.56 -19.70 -12.69
CA TYR A 177 0.91 -18.28 -12.59
C TYR A 177 2.10 -18.07 -11.66
N ARG A 178 2.10 -18.71 -10.48
CA ARG A 178 3.22 -18.63 -9.52
C ARG A 178 4.53 -19.17 -10.11
N ALA A 179 4.48 -20.27 -10.86
CA ALA A 179 5.65 -20.83 -11.53
C ALA A 179 6.21 -19.87 -12.60
N ALA A 180 5.34 -19.26 -13.41
CA ALA A 180 5.75 -18.25 -14.40
C ALA A 180 6.28 -16.97 -13.73
N TRP A 181 5.62 -16.52 -12.67
CA TRP A 181 6.00 -15.35 -11.87
C TRP A 181 7.39 -15.52 -11.27
N GLY A 182 7.67 -16.67 -10.63
CA GLY A 182 8.96 -16.96 -10.01
C GLY A 182 10.12 -16.94 -11.00
N ARG A 183 9.93 -17.58 -12.16
CA ARG A 183 10.91 -17.56 -13.26
C ARG A 183 11.18 -16.14 -13.73
N TRP A 184 10.13 -15.37 -14.03
CA TRP A 184 10.26 -14.01 -14.55
C TRP A 184 10.95 -13.07 -13.55
N VAL A 185 10.64 -13.19 -12.26
CA VAL A 185 11.28 -12.41 -11.20
C VAL A 185 12.77 -12.69 -11.11
N ALA A 186 13.19 -13.96 -11.16
CA ALA A 186 14.60 -14.33 -11.12
C ALA A 186 15.39 -13.82 -12.35
N GLU A 187 14.81 -13.91 -13.55
CA GLU A 187 15.42 -13.37 -14.77
C GLU A 187 15.55 -11.83 -14.71
N ARG A 188 14.49 -11.14 -14.27
CA ARG A 188 14.52 -9.69 -14.16
C ARG A 188 15.50 -9.21 -13.09
N LEU A 189 15.65 -9.95 -11.99
CA LEU A 189 16.63 -9.62 -10.96
C LEU A 189 18.04 -9.66 -11.52
N GLU A 190 18.41 -10.77 -12.16
CA GLU A 190 19.71 -10.93 -12.82
C GLU A 190 19.97 -9.87 -13.91
N LEU A 191 18.94 -9.49 -14.67
CA LEU A 191 19.04 -8.40 -15.65
C LEU A 191 19.39 -7.05 -15.01
N LEU A 192 18.83 -6.75 -13.83
CA LEU A 192 18.99 -5.47 -13.15
C LEU A 192 20.27 -5.41 -12.29
N THR A 193 20.73 -6.54 -11.76
CA THR A 193 21.86 -6.61 -10.81
C THR A 193 23.11 -7.26 -11.39
N GLY A 194 23.03 -7.84 -12.58
CA GLY A 194 24.04 -8.73 -13.13
C GLY A 194 23.93 -10.15 -12.57
N PRO A 195 24.88 -11.05 -12.94
CA PRO A 195 24.85 -12.47 -12.59
C PRO A 195 24.63 -12.73 -11.10
N LEU A 196 23.77 -13.70 -10.80
CA LEU A 196 23.40 -14.03 -9.42
C LEU A 196 24.28 -15.11 -8.77
N GLN A 197 25.23 -15.68 -9.51
CA GLN A 197 26.16 -16.69 -9.00
C GLN A 197 26.90 -16.18 -7.76
N ASP A 198 26.87 -16.98 -6.69
CA ASP A 198 27.50 -16.72 -5.39
C ASP A 198 26.98 -15.48 -4.64
N ARG A 199 25.87 -14.87 -5.11
CA ARG A 199 25.23 -13.74 -4.43
C ARG A 199 24.30 -14.21 -3.31
N VAL A 200 24.25 -13.46 -2.21
CA VAL A 200 23.28 -13.65 -1.14
C VAL A 200 22.09 -12.71 -1.30
N VAL A 201 20.92 -13.29 -1.51
CA VAL A 201 19.64 -12.59 -1.67
C VAL A 201 18.83 -12.70 -0.38
N GLU A 202 18.64 -11.58 0.31
CA GLU A 202 17.81 -11.53 1.51
C GLU A 202 16.35 -11.26 1.15
N ILE A 203 15.42 -12.10 1.62
CA ILE A 203 14.01 -12.04 1.22
C ILE A 203 13.09 -11.89 2.44
N HIS A 204 12.38 -10.77 2.48
CA HIS A 204 11.36 -10.45 3.48
C HIS A 204 9.96 -10.76 2.91
N ALA A 205 9.66 -12.05 2.79
CA ALA A 205 8.42 -12.53 2.18
C ALA A 205 7.74 -13.66 2.97
N GLY A 206 6.46 -13.90 2.68
CA GLY A 206 5.76 -15.09 3.14
C GLY A 206 6.11 -16.32 2.31
N ALA A 207 5.81 -17.52 2.84
CA ALA A 207 6.14 -18.81 2.22
C ALA A 207 5.74 -18.89 0.74
N THR A 208 4.53 -18.45 0.37
CA THR A 208 4.07 -18.53 -1.04
C THR A 208 4.94 -17.78 -2.05
N TYR A 209 5.56 -16.67 -1.64
CA TYR A 209 6.51 -15.94 -2.50
C TYR A 209 7.87 -16.64 -2.54
N LEU A 210 8.32 -17.16 -1.39
CA LEU A 210 9.57 -17.90 -1.27
C LEU A 210 9.53 -19.20 -2.08
N ASP A 211 8.48 -20.00 -1.93
CA ASP A 211 8.29 -21.27 -2.63
C ASP A 211 8.28 -21.08 -4.16
N ALA A 212 7.72 -19.95 -4.63
CA ALA A 212 7.68 -19.61 -6.05
C ALA A 212 9.03 -19.14 -6.59
N LEU A 213 9.84 -18.41 -5.80
CA LEU A 213 11.06 -17.75 -6.27
C LEU A 213 12.34 -18.56 -5.99
N ALA A 214 12.42 -19.22 -4.85
CA ALA A 214 13.65 -19.84 -4.35
C ALA A 214 14.27 -20.87 -5.31
N PRO A 215 13.51 -21.78 -5.95
CA PRO A 215 14.09 -22.73 -6.90
C PRO A 215 14.80 -22.05 -8.07
N HIS A 216 14.31 -20.88 -8.52
CA HIS A 216 14.89 -20.14 -9.63
C HIS A 216 16.15 -19.37 -9.25
N LEU A 217 16.22 -18.83 -8.04
CA LEU A 217 17.43 -18.18 -7.53
C LEU A 217 18.55 -19.20 -7.28
N HIS A 218 18.23 -20.35 -6.68
CA HIS A 218 19.20 -21.44 -6.50
C HIS A 218 19.73 -21.97 -7.84
N ALA A 219 18.87 -22.11 -8.85
CA ALA A 219 19.28 -22.53 -10.19
C ALA A 219 20.25 -21.55 -10.87
N LYS A 220 20.25 -20.28 -10.45
CA LYS A 220 21.20 -19.23 -10.90
C LYS A 220 22.43 -19.10 -9.99
N GLY A 221 22.59 -19.99 -9.00
CA GLY A 221 23.74 -20.01 -8.09
C GLY A 221 23.68 -19.02 -6.93
N ALA A 222 22.53 -18.37 -6.68
CA ALA A 222 22.35 -17.50 -5.52
C ALA A 222 22.02 -18.29 -4.25
N SER A 223 22.44 -17.78 -3.10
CA SER A 223 22.00 -18.24 -1.78
C SER A 223 20.90 -17.33 -1.23
N ILE A 224 19.96 -17.89 -0.46
CA ILE A 224 18.80 -17.13 0.05
C ILE A 224 18.86 -17.03 1.57
N ARG A 225 18.66 -15.81 2.09
CA ARG A 225 18.49 -15.54 3.52
C ARG A 225 17.06 -15.10 3.80
N THR A 226 16.40 -15.71 4.79
CA THR A 226 15.00 -15.42 5.15
C THR A 226 14.86 -15.08 6.65
N PRO A 227 15.33 -13.91 7.09
CA PRO A 227 15.41 -13.57 8.52
C PRO A 227 14.04 -13.52 9.23
N LEU A 228 12.94 -13.46 8.45
CA LEU A 228 11.56 -13.40 8.95
C LEU A 228 10.78 -14.72 8.79
N ALA A 229 11.46 -15.81 8.41
CA ALA A 229 10.82 -17.12 8.28
C ALA A 229 10.25 -17.58 9.63
N GLY A 230 9.01 -18.07 9.64
CA GLY A 230 8.33 -18.55 10.86
C GLY A 230 7.89 -17.46 11.85
N LEU A 231 8.26 -16.18 11.66
CA LEU A 231 7.84 -15.10 12.56
C LEU A 231 6.40 -14.66 12.28
N SER A 232 5.61 -14.51 13.35
CA SER A 232 4.28 -13.89 13.34
C SER A 232 4.36 -12.41 12.92
N MET A 233 3.25 -11.81 12.48
CA MET A 233 3.22 -10.41 12.04
C MET A 233 3.72 -9.43 13.13
N GLY A 234 3.33 -9.66 14.39
CA GLY A 234 3.82 -8.85 15.52
C GLY A 234 5.32 -8.98 15.74
N HIS A 235 5.85 -10.22 15.70
CA HIS A 235 7.28 -10.47 15.83
C HIS A 235 8.09 -9.91 14.65
N ARG A 236 7.54 -9.92 13.42
CA ARG A 236 8.16 -9.26 12.26
C ARG A 236 8.29 -7.75 12.46
N LEU A 237 7.24 -7.09 12.96
CA LEU A 237 7.30 -5.64 13.24
C LEU A 237 8.32 -5.33 14.34
N SER A 238 8.40 -6.16 15.38
CA SER A 238 9.38 -6.03 16.46
C SER A 238 10.81 -6.27 15.98
N TRP A 239 11.03 -7.26 15.11
CA TRP A 239 12.33 -7.55 14.51
C TRP A 239 12.91 -6.32 13.79
N TYR A 240 12.11 -5.60 13.01
CA TYR A 240 12.54 -4.36 12.35
C TYR A 240 12.83 -3.21 13.31
N THR A 241 12.17 -3.15 14.47
CA THR A 241 12.50 -2.16 15.51
C THR A 241 13.82 -2.51 16.20
N GLN A 242 14.13 -3.79 16.38
CA GLN A 242 15.39 -4.24 17.00
C GLN A 242 16.59 -4.14 16.05
N HIS A 243 16.35 -4.27 14.74
CA HIS A 243 17.38 -4.24 13.69
C HIS A 243 17.39 -2.95 12.88
N GLY A 244 16.49 -2.02 13.19
CA GLY A 244 16.61 -0.61 12.84
C GLY A 244 17.27 0.10 14.02
N SER A 245 18.16 1.04 13.77
CA SER A 245 18.54 1.98 14.83
C SER A 245 17.27 2.72 15.26
N ASP A 246 16.67 2.34 16.40
CA ASP A 246 15.79 3.21 17.17
C ASP A 246 16.63 4.44 17.53
N THR A 247 16.67 5.40 16.63
CA THR A 247 16.85 6.80 17.00
C THR A 247 15.49 7.20 17.55
N PRO A 248 15.34 7.48 18.85
CA PRO A 248 14.14 8.12 19.35
C PRO A 248 13.91 9.37 18.52
N ALA A 249 12.67 9.63 18.13
CA ALA A 249 12.29 10.89 17.51
C ALA A 249 12.91 12.04 18.31
N ALA A 250 13.94 12.68 17.75
CA ALA A 250 14.52 13.87 18.33
C ALA A 250 13.42 14.92 18.33
N GLU A 251 13.10 15.45 19.51
CA GLU A 251 12.35 16.70 19.64
C GLU A 251 12.94 17.74 18.68
N PRO A 252 12.10 18.53 17.99
CA PRO A 252 12.56 19.46 16.98
C PRO A 252 13.48 20.49 17.65
N THR A 253 14.79 20.31 17.45
CA THR A 253 15.75 21.35 17.82
C THR A 253 15.56 22.49 16.83
N PRO A 254 15.35 23.74 17.29
CA PRO A 254 15.09 24.85 16.39
C PRO A 254 16.32 25.09 15.55
N VAL A 255 16.18 24.92 14.23
CA VAL A 255 17.14 25.46 13.28
C VAL A 255 16.95 26.98 13.35
N ALA A 256 17.88 27.66 14.02
CA ALA A 256 17.88 29.11 14.09
C ALA A 256 18.16 29.70 12.71
N ASP A 257 17.31 30.67 12.36
CA ASP A 257 17.40 31.64 11.26
C ASP A 257 17.49 31.14 9.81
N GLY A 258 16.30 30.97 9.25
CA GLY A 258 15.93 31.69 8.03
C GLY A 258 14.52 32.23 8.20
N GLY A 259 14.36 33.49 8.62
CA GLY A 259 13.07 34.18 8.85
C GLY A 259 12.16 34.37 7.63
N ALA A 260 12.27 33.50 6.61
CA ALA A 260 11.51 33.53 5.37
C ALA A 260 10.30 32.57 5.36
N THR A 261 10.31 31.46 6.10
CA THR A 261 9.30 30.39 5.91
C THR A 261 7.89 30.75 6.39
N HIS A 262 7.74 31.39 7.56
CA HIS A 262 6.41 31.78 8.07
C HIS A 262 5.79 32.96 7.32
N ALA A 263 6.63 33.89 6.83
CA ALA A 263 6.18 35.03 6.03
C ALA A 263 5.67 34.56 4.65
N ASP A 264 6.33 33.56 4.05
CA ASP A 264 5.91 32.96 2.79
C ASP A 264 4.60 32.17 2.94
N THR A 265 4.42 31.38 4.02
CA THR A 265 3.13 30.71 4.32
C THR A 265 2.00 31.72 4.44
N ALA A 266 2.19 32.77 5.23
CA ALA A 266 1.17 33.80 5.47
C ALA A 266 0.80 34.56 4.18
N ALA A 267 1.78 34.85 3.31
CA ALA A 267 1.54 35.49 2.03
C ALA A 267 0.72 34.61 1.08
N PHE A 268 1.04 33.31 0.99
CA PHE A 268 0.24 32.37 0.19
C PHE A 268 -1.18 32.21 0.74
N VAL A 269 -1.35 32.10 2.07
CA VAL A 269 -2.67 32.04 2.71
C VAL A 269 -3.46 33.31 2.41
N ALA A 270 -2.88 34.49 2.62
CA ALA A 270 -3.54 35.76 2.34
C ALA A 270 -3.95 35.89 0.87
N GLY A 271 -3.07 35.52 -0.06
CA GLY A 271 -3.38 35.56 -1.49
C GLY A 271 -4.47 34.57 -1.90
N LEU A 272 -4.48 33.35 -1.35
CA LEU A 272 -5.52 32.35 -1.66
C LEU A 272 -6.87 32.72 -1.06
N LEU A 273 -6.86 33.47 0.05
CA LEU A 273 -8.04 34.03 0.70
C LEU A 273 -8.56 35.31 0.01
N ASP A 274 -7.78 35.93 -0.88
CA ASP A 274 -8.16 37.17 -1.56
C ASP A 274 -9.03 36.90 -2.80
N HIS A 275 -10.34 36.88 -2.57
CA HIS A 275 -11.35 36.72 -3.62
C HIS A 275 -11.33 37.78 -4.73
N THR A 276 -10.64 38.91 -4.57
CA THR A 276 -10.56 39.94 -5.62
C THR A 276 -9.80 39.46 -6.86
N HIS A 277 -8.96 38.43 -6.69
CA HIS A 277 -8.22 37.77 -7.77
C HIS A 277 -8.94 36.54 -8.35
N ALA A 278 -10.17 36.26 -7.91
CA ALA A 278 -10.90 35.08 -8.33
C ALA A 278 -11.41 35.22 -9.78
N MET A 279 -11.07 34.24 -10.62
CA MET A 279 -11.53 34.16 -12.00
C MET A 279 -12.58 33.07 -12.17
N ARG A 280 -13.62 33.32 -12.96
CA ARG A 280 -14.53 32.24 -13.38
C ARG A 280 -13.79 31.25 -14.29
N PRO A 281 -14.20 29.96 -14.33
CA PRO A 281 -13.60 28.95 -15.21
C PRO A 281 -13.44 29.39 -16.67
N THR A 282 -14.46 29.99 -17.26
CA THR A 282 -14.40 30.48 -18.65
C THR A 282 -13.39 31.61 -18.84
N GLN A 283 -13.27 32.51 -17.85
CA GLN A 283 -12.29 33.59 -17.87
C GLN A 283 -10.87 33.02 -17.75
N PHE A 284 -10.64 32.11 -16.81
CA PHE A 284 -9.35 31.46 -16.61
C PHE A 284 -8.88 30.74 -17.88
N LEU A 285 -9.77 29.95 -18.52
CA LEU A 285 -9.47 29.23 -19.76
C LEU A 285 -9.21 30.16 -20.96
N ALA A 286 -9.74 31.38 -20.94
CA ALA A 286 -9.52 32.39 -21.99
C ALA A 286 -8.24 33.20 -21.77
N THR A 287 -7.56 33.08 -20.63
CA THR A 287 -6.27 33.76 -20.40
C THR A 287 -5.15 33.14 -21.23
N ASP A 288 -4.06 33.90 -21.44
CA ASP A 288 -2.81 33.31 -21.92
C ASP A 288 -2.35 32.24 -20.92
N PRO A 289 -2.10 30.99 -21.35
CA PRO A 289 -1.63 29.94 -20.46
C PRO A 289 -0.19 30.14 -19.95
N ALA A 290 0.62 30.99 -20.59
CA ALA A 290 2.04 31.11 -20.27
C ALA A 290 2.35 31.45 -18.78
N PRO A 291 1.67 32.40 -18.11
CA PRO A 291 1.89 32.70 -16.69
C PRO A 291 1.55 31.52 -15.77
N TRP A 292 0.63 30.66 -16.19
CA TRP A 292 0.12 29.53 -15.41
C TRP A 292 0.87 28.21 -15.69
N LYS A 293 1.79 28.19 -16.66
CA LYS A 293 2.69 27.04 -16.93
C LYS A 293 3.85 26.98 -15.92
N ARG A 294 3.56 27.25 -14.65
CA ARG A 294 4.50 27.24 -13.53
C ARG A 294 3.88 26.51 -12.33
N PRO A 295 4.70 26.06 -11.37
CA PRO A 295 4.22 25.61 -10.08
C PRO A 295 3.47 26.70 -9.32
N GLY A 296 2.62 26.31 -8.37
CA GLY A 296 1.87 27.24 -7.54
C GLY A 296 0.79 26.58 -6.72
N LEU A 297 0.09 27.41 -5.95
CA LEU A 297 -1.12 27.03 -5.22
C LEU A 297 -2.36 27.64 -5.87
N TYR A 298 -3.50 27.03 -5.61
CA TYR A 298 -4.79 27.52 -6.05
C TYR A 298 -5.88 27.18 -5.05
N SER A 299 -6.93 27.98 -5.05
CA SER A 299 -8.13 27.76 -4.25
C SER A 299 -9.38 27.92 -5.10
N TRP A 300 -10.35 27.05 -4.86
CA TRP A 300 -11.67 27.08 -5.46
C TRP A 300 -12.69 27.65 -4.48
N TRP A 301 -13.48 28.58 -5.00
CA TRP A 301 -14.52 29.30 -4.30
C TRP A 301 -15.85 28.98 -4.92
N VAL A 302 -16.89 28.89 -4.10
CA VAL A 302 -18.27 28.68 -4.53
C VAL A 302 -19.12 29.91 -4.21
N ASP A 303 -20.02 30.27 -5.13
CA ASP A 303 -21.04 31.29 -4.88
C ASP A 303 -22.16 30.79 -3.96
N ALA A 304 -23.10 31.67 -3.61
CA ALA A 304 -24.17 31.33 -2.67
C ALA A 304 -25.07 30.20 -3.18
N ALA A 305 -25.46 30.24 -4.46
CA ALA A 305 -26.32 29.21 -5.05
C ALA A 305 -25.62 27.84 -5.09
N GLY A 306 -24.32 27.81 -5.43
CA GLY A 306 -23.55 26.59 -5.40
C GLY A 306 -23.34 26.06 -3.98
N ALA A 307 -23.16 26.94 -2.99
CA ALA A 307 -23.08 26.52 -1.59
C ALA A 307 -24.39 25.87 -1.11
N ASP A 308 -25.54 26.40 -1.54
CA ASP A 308 -26.85 25.81 -1.27
C ASP A 308 -26.98 24.42 -1.92
N ASP A 309 -26.60 24.27 -3.19
CA ASP A 309 -26.59 22.97 -3.88
C ASP A 309 -25.70 21.94 -3.16
N LEU A 310 -24.51 22.37 -2.72
CA LEU A 310 -23.59 21.51 -1.96
C LEU A 310 -24.15 21.15 -0.59
N THR A 311 -24.84 22.09 0.06
CA THR A 311 -25.50 21.86 1.35
C THR A 311 -26.59 20.81 1.23
N VAL A 312 -27.43 20.90 0.19
CA VAL A 312 -28.46 19.90 -0.10
C VAL A 312 -27.84 18.54 -0.36
N GLY A 313 -26.79 18.46 -1.18
CA GLY A 313 -26.15 17.17 -1.49
C GLY A 313 -25.32 16.57 -0.35
N LEU A 314 -24.92 17.36 0.64
CA LEU A 314 -24.17 16.87 1.80
C LEU A 314 -25.06 16.53 3.00
N ASP A 315 -26.29 17.03 3.04
CA ASP A 315 -27.11 17.09 4.25
C ASP A 315 -26.43 17.84 5.41
N LEU A 316 -25.48 18.73 5.08
CA LEU A 316 -24.67 19.49 6.04
C LEU A 316 -24.38 20.88 5.46
N PRO A 317 -24.39 21.94 6.29
CA PRO A 317 -24.22 23.31 5.81
C PRO A 317 -22.82 23.53 5.22
N ILE A 318 -22.79 24.13 4.03
CA ILE A 318 -21.61 24.70 3.37
C ILE A 318 -21.85 26.19 3.19
N ALA A 319 -20.94 27.01 3.70
CA ALA A 319 -20.99 28.45 3.49
C ALA A 319 -20.48 28.82 2.09
N PRO A 320 -20.99 29.90 1.47
CA PRO A 320 -20.37 30.49 0.29
C PRO A 320 -18.94 30.92 0.61
N GLY A 321 -18.01 30.72 -0.32
CA GLY A 321 -16.60 31.03 -0.09
C GLY A 321 -15.64 29.93 -0.54
N LEU A 322 -14.44 29.91 0.04
CA LEU A 322 -13.41 28.92 -0.25
C LEU A 322 -13.83 27.53 0.22
N ILE A 323 -13.89 26.59 -0.72
CA ILE A 323 -14.31 25.20 -0.44
C ILE A 323 -13.19 24.19 -0.62
N TYR A 324 -12.18 24.50 -1.43
CA TYR A 324 -11.07 23.60 -1.72
C TYR A 324 -9.80 24.39 -2.03
N ALA A 325 -8.65 23.85 -1.66
CA ALA A 325 -7.34 24.36 -2.09
C ALA A 325 -6.42 23.22 -2.50
N GLY A 326 -5.43 23.52 -3.35
CA GLY A 326 -4.48 22.52 -3.81
C GLY A 326 -3.22 23.12 -4.41
N LEU A 327 -2.30 22.22 -4.74
CA LEU A 327 -0.99 22.54 -5.24
C LEU A 327 -0.72 21.91 -6.62
N ALA A 328 0.06 22.62 -7.43
CA ALA A 328 0.65 22.11 -8.66
C ALA A 328 2.16 22.39 -8.69
N GLY A 329 2.95 21.38 -9.07
CA GLY A 329 4.34 21.62 -9.50
C GLY A 329 5.42 21.72 -8.42
N ALA A 330 5.12 21.43 -7.16
CA ALA A 330 6.13 21.44 -6.10
C ALA A 330 7.20 20.33 -6.25
N THR A 331 8.34 20.58 -5.64
CA THR A 331 9.38 19.59 -5.38
C THR A 331 8.94 18.68 -4.25
N ARG A 332 9.09 17.37 -4.44
CA ARG A 332 8.67 16.39 -3.44
C ARG A 332 9.85 15.98 -2.58
N TRP A 333 9.82 16.38 -1.33
CA TRP A 333 10.77 15.92 -0.34
C TRP A 333 10.34 14.57 0.26
N PRO A 334 11.29 13.70 0.66
CA PRO A 334 12.74 13.89 0.61
C PRO A 334 13.39 13.64 -0.77
N SER A 335 12.61 13.28 -1.80
CA SER A 335 13.14 12.85 -3.11
C SER A 335 13.84 13.95 -3.93
N GLY A 336 13.66 15.23 -3.57
CA GLY A 336 14.21 16.39 -4.29
C GLY A 336 13.69 16.56 -5.73
N LYS A 337 12.73 15.72 -6.17
CA LYS A 337 12.25 15.69 -7.55
C LYS A 337 11.15 16.73 -7.79
N ARG A 338 11.36 17.59 -8.78
CA ARG A 338 10.39 18.59 -9.25
C ARG A 338 9.24 17.95 -10.02
N SER A 339 8.00 18.30 -9.68
CA SER A 339 6.82 17.88 -10.41
C SER A 339 6.72 18.63 -11.75
N SER A 340 6.42 17.92 -12.84
CA SER A 340 6.16 18.53 -14.16
C SER A 340 4.77 19.18 -14.28
N ASN A 341 3.86 18.94 -13.32
CA ASN A 341 2.57 19.62 -13.29
C ASN A 341 2.75 21.13 -13.08
N THR A 342 1.91 21.89 -13.77
CA THR A 342 1.77 23.33 -13.65
C THR A 342 0.35 23.68 -13.22
N LEU A 343 0.13 24.91 -12.74
CA LEU A 343 -1.20 25.44 -12.45
C LEU A 343 -2.15 25.24 -13.65
N TRP A 344 -1.68 25.53 -14.87
CA TRP A 344 -2.47 25.31 -16.09
C TRP A 344 -2.86 23.84 -16.27
N SER A 345 -1.90 22.92 -16.23
CA SER A 345 -2.18 21.49 -16.42
C SER A 345 -3.15 20.93 -15.37
N ARG A 346 -3.09 21.45 -14.14
CA ARG A 346 -3.94 21.02 -13.03
C ARG A 346 -5.34 21.62 -13.12
N ILE A 347 -5.44 22.95 -13.24
CA ILE A 347 -6.71 23.68 -13.22
C ILE A 347 -7.45 23.48 -14.55
N ALA A 348 -6.84 23.90 -15.67
CA ALA A 348 -7.46 23.81 -16.98
C ALA A 348 -7.55 22.36 -17.46
N GLY A 349 -6.46 21.59 -17.34
CA GLY A 349 -6.40 20.21 -17.81
C GLY A 349 -7.20 19.24 -16.95
N MET A 350 -6.85 19.08 -15.67
CA MET A 350 -7.44 18.03 -14.83
C MET A 350 -8.80 18.43 -14.23
N HIS A 351 -8.95 19.65 -13.70
CA HIS A 351 -10.18 20.05 -13.02
C HIS A 351 -11.29 20.51 -13.98
N LEU A 352 -10.95 21.35 -14.96
CA LEU A 352 -11.94 21.90 -15.90
C LEU A 352 -12.13 21.03 -17.14
N GLY A 353 -11.08 20.37 -17.63
CA GLY A 353 -11.13 19.53 -18.84
C GLY A 353 -11.13 18.02 -18.61
N GLY A 354 -11.05 17.55 -17.35
CA GLY A 354 -10.88 16.14 -17.02
C GLY A 354 -12.16 15.44 -16.54
N LYS A 355 -12.14 14.10 -16.52
CA LYS A 355 -13.15 13.28 -15.83
C LYS A 355 -12.88 13.24 -14.32
N HIS A 356 -13.89 12.96 -13.52
CA HIS A 356 -13.80 12.79 -12.07
C HIS A 356 -12.80 11.70 -11.65
N GLU A 357 -12.60 10.68 -12.49
CA GLU A 357 -11.57 9.64 -12.33
C GLU A 357 -10.14 10.20 -12.22
N PHE A 358 -9.88 11.36 -12.83
CA PHE A 358 -8.55 12.00 -12.89
C PHE A 358 -8.45 13.26 -12.02
N SER A 359 -9.51 13.59 -11.27
CA SER A 359 -9.60 14.80 -10.46
C SER A 359 -10.31 14.51 -9.15
N THR A 360 -9.54 14.43 -8.06
CA THR A 360 -10.07 14.20 -6.72
C THR A 360 -11.09 15.25 -6.32
N PHE A 361 -10.91 16.51 -6.75
CA PHE A 361 -11.83 17.62 -6.56
C PHE A 361 -13.15 17.41 -7.30
N ARG A 362 -13.10 17.05 -8.59
CA ARG A 362 -14.32 16.71 -9.38
C ARG A 362 -15.05 15.52 -8.78
N ARG A 363 -14.33 14.48 -8.35
CA ARG A 363 -14.92 13.33 -7.66
C ARG A 363 -15.66 13.76 -6.40
N THR A 364 -15.10 14.69 -5.63
CA THR A 364 -15.74 15.23 -4.43
C THR A 364 -17.02 15.99 -4.77
N LEU A 365 -16.98 16.97 -5.68
CA LEU A 365 -18.16 17.74 -6.09
C LEU A 365 -19.23 16.86 -6.75
N GLY A 366 -18.81 16.02 -7.69
CA GLY A 366 -19.69 15.10 -8.41
C GLY A 366 -20.41 14.14 -7.49
N SER A 367 -19.74 13.62 -6.45
CA SER A 367 -20.39 12.75 -5.45
C SER A 367 -21.47 13.47 -4.66
N ILE A 368 -21.26 14.75 -4.31
CA ILE A 368 -22.27 15.56 -3.61
C ILE A 368 -23.48 15.80 -4.52
N LEU A 369 -23.23 16.26 -5.74
CA LEU A 369 -24.30 16.64 -6.68
C LEU A 369 -25.08 15.41 -7.19
N ALA A 370 -24.41 14.28 -7.41
CA ALA A 370 -25.07 13.02 -7.76
C ALA A 370 -25.98 12.55 -6.63
N HIS A 371 -25.52 12.66 -5.37
CA HIS A 371 -26.35 12.32 -4.22
C HIS A 371 -27.58 13.20 -4.10
N ALA A 372 -27.44 14.53 -4.29
CA ALA A 372 -28.57 15.47 -4.27
C ALA A 372 -29.67 15.11 -5.28
N GLN A 373 -29.28 14.52 -6.41
CA GLN A 373 -30.19 14.09 -7.48
C GLN A 373 -30.70 12.66 -7.31
N GLY A 374 -30.28 11.94 -6.27
CA GLY A 374 -30.58 10.52 -6.08
C GLY A 374 -29.94 9.60 -7.13
N SER A 375 -28.86 10.06 -7.77
CA SER A 375 -28.13 9.31 -8.80
C SER A 375 -26.92 8.58 -8.20
N ASP A 376 -26.69 7.34 -8.63
CA ASP A 376 -25.48 6.57 -8.30
C ASP A 376 -24.30 6.89 -9.23
N VAL A 377 -24.52 7.67 -10.30
CA VAL A 377 -23.51 8.02 -11.30
C VAL A 377 -23.27 9.52 -11.33
N ILE A 378 -22.00 9.91 -11.44
CA ILE A 378 -21.58 11.29 -11.65
C ILE A 378 -21.76 11.65 -13.12
N ASP A 379 -22.70 12.55 -13.42
CA ASP A 379 -22.83 13.16 -14.75
C ASP A 379 -21.75 14.22 -14.95
N GLU A 380 -20.77 13.92 -15.80
CA GLU A 380 -19.65 14.82 -16.12
C GLU A 380 -20.09 16.11 -16.82
N THR A 381 -21.13 16.04 -17.64
CA THR A 381 -21.62 17.19 -18.40
C THR A 381 -22.30 18.16 -17.44
N ALA A 382 -23.19 17.64 -16.60
CA ALA A 382 -23.85 18.42 -15.56
C ALA A 382 -22.84 18.98 -14.55
N LEU A 383 -21.86 18.18 -14.11
CA LEU A 383 -20.81 18.63 -13.21
C LEU A 383 -19.98 19.75 -13.82
N THR A 384 -19.59 19.65 -15.10
CA THR A 384 -18.82 20.69 -15.79
C THR A 384 -19.63 21.99 -15.90
N ALA A 385 -20.91 21.88 -16.26
CA ALA A 385 -21.81 23.03 -16.33
C ALA A 385 -21.97 23.70 -14.96
N TRP A 386 -22.15 22.89 -13.91
CA TRP A 386 -22.26 23.37 -12.52
C TRP A 386 -20.98 24.08 -12.07
N MET A 387 -19.81 23.47 -12.27
CA MET A 387 -18.52 24.06 -11.91
C MET A 387 -18.30 25.39 -12.65
N THR A 388 -18.65 25.44 -13.93
CA THR A 388 -18.52 26.66 -14.76
C THR A 388 -19.41 27.79 -14.26
N ARG A 389 -20.59 27.45 -13.73
CA ARG A 389 -21.59 28.42 -13.26
C ARG A 389 -21.29 28.94 -11.87
N HIS A 390 -20.91 28.06 -10.95
CA HIS A 390 -20.89 28.34 -9.50
C HIS A 390 -19.50 28.54 -8.91
N LEU A 391 -18.44 28.15 -9.62
CA LEU A 391 -17.09 28.23 -9.09
C LEU A 391 -16.32 29.43 -9.62
N SER A 392 -15.35 29.85 -8.82
CA SER A 392 -14.25 30.70 -9.23
C SER A 392 -12.94 30.18 -8.65
N VAL A 393 -11.82 30.49 -9.30
CA VAL A 393 -10.49 30.03 -8.92
C VAL A 393 -9.57 31.22 -8.69
N VAL A 394 -8.85 31.17 -7.57
CA VAL A 394 -7.66 32.01 -7.33
C VAL A 394 -6.45 31.12 -7.54
N ALA A 395 -5.44 31.61 -8.27
CA ALA A 395 -4.21 30.87 -8.54
C ALA A 395 -2.99 31.78 -8.33
N ILE A 396 -2.01 31.30 -7.59
CA ILE A 396 -0.77 32.01 -7.27
C ILE A 396 0.39 31.19 -7.78
N ALA A 397 1.07 31.68 -8.82
CA ALA A 397 2.27 31.06 -9.33
C ALA A 397 3.45 31.30 -8.38
N SER A 398 4.22 30.26 -8.10
CA SER A 398 5.51 30.38 -7.41
C SER A 398 6.65 30.27 -8.40
N ALA A 399 7.69 31.08 -8.18
CA ALA A 399 8.96 30.96 -8.88
C ALA A 399 9.84 29.83 -8.30
N ASP A 400 9.61 29.46 -7.04
CA ASP A 400 10.37 28.44 -6.32
C ASP A 400 9.51 27.21 -6.01
N PRO A 401 9.74 26.06 -6.68
CA PRO A 401 9.04 24.82 -6.42
C PRO A 401 9.48 24.11 -5.14
N ASP A 402 10.66 24.44 -4.60
CA ASP A 402 11.26 23.76 -3.45
C ASP A 402 10.60 24.22 -2.15
N THR A 403 10.34 25.52 -2.01
CA THR A 403 9.52 26.10 -0.93
C THR A 403 8.08 25.60 -0.96
N LEU A 404 7.45 25.53 -2.14
CA LEU A 404 6.07 25.04 -2.27
C LEU A 404 5.82 23.65 -1.65
N GLY A 405 6.80 22.74 -1.77
CA GLY A 405 6.67 21.37 -1.26
C GLY A 405 6.66 21.26 0.26
N HIS A 406 7.23 22.24 0.95
CA HIS A 406 7.24 22.32 2.41
C HIS A 406 6.01 23.07 2.97
N LEU A 407 5.36 23.89 2.14
CA LEU A 407 4.28 24.78 2.57
C LEU A 407 2.87 24.18 2.40
N GLU A 408 2.69 23.12 1.60
CA GLU A 408 1.35 22.58 1.27
C GLU A 408 0.54 22.23 2.53
N ASP A 409 1.12 21.47 3.44
CA ASP A 409 0.44 21.01 4.66
C ASP A 409 0.14 22.19 5.59
N GLU A 410 1.06 23.15 5.72
CA GLU A 410 0.87 24.35 6.55
C GLU A 410 -0.21 25.28 5.99
N VAL A 411 -0.22 25.53 4.68
CA VAL A 411 -1.22 26.37 4.00
C VAL A 411 -2.59 25.71 4.08
N LEU A 412 -2.68 24.39 3.85
CA LEU A 412 -3.96 23.68 3.97
C LEU A 412 -4.46 23.63 5.41
N ALA A 413 -3.58 23.46 6.39
CA ALA A 413 -3.94 23.53 7.80
C ALA A 413 -4.43 24.92 8.22
N ALA A 414 -3.83 25.99 7.68
CA ALA A 414 -4.22 27.37 7.97
C ALA A 414 -5.56 27.76 7.32
N ILE A 415 -5.81 27.32 6.08
CA ILE A 415 -7.06 27.64 5.35
C ILE A 415 -8.22 26.73 5.78
N ASP A 416 -7.92 25.49 6.17
CA ASP A 416 -8.87 24.43 6.54
C ASP A 416 -10.06 24.23 5.56
N PRO A 417 -9.85 24.07 4.23
CA PRO A 417 -10.96 24.02 3.28
C PRO A 417 -11.91 22.83 3.55
N PRO A 418 -13.24 23.04 3.56
CA PRO A 418 -14.20 22.02 3.99
C PRO A 418 -14.20 20.76 3.12
N LEU A 419 -13.83 20.86 1.83
CA LEU A 419 -13.86 19.74 0.88
C LEU A 419 -12.50 19.04 0.68
N ASN A 420 -11.42 19.55 1.28
CA ASN A 420 -10.13 18.84 1.31
C ASN A 420 -10.21 17.65 2.27
N LEU A 421 -9.77 16.46 1.83
CA LEU A 421 -9.86 15.22 2.60
C LEU A 421 -8.51 14.63 3.01
N GLN A 422 -7.51 14.75 2.14
CA GLN A 422 -6.15 14.27 2.42
C GLN A 422 -5.44 15.29 3.32
N GLY A 423 -4.72 14.83 4.34
CA GLY A 423 -3.99 15.71 5.27
C GLY A 423 -4.87 16.46 6.29
N MET A 424 -6.19 16.52 6.07
CA MET A 424 -7.11 17.29 6.92
C MET A 424 -7.68 16.48 8.09
N ALA A 425 -7.86 17.15 9.23
CA ALA A 425 -8.57 16.61 10.38
C ALA A 425 -10.02 16.24 10.05
N ALA A 426 -10.56 15.23 10.73
CA ALA A 426 -11.93 14.78 10.51
C ALA A 426 -12.93 15.82 11.03
N THR A 427 -13.86 16.24 10.17
CA THR A 427 -15.03 17.06 10.49
C THR A 427 -16.29 16.34 10.02
N PRO A 428 -17.50 16.70 10.50
CA PRO A 428 -18.74 16.11 10.01
C PRO A 428 -18.86 16.14 8.48
N VAL A 429 -18.51 17.27 7.86
CA VAL A 429 -18.47 17.43 6.39
C VAL A 429 -17.50 16.44 5.76
N ARG A 430 -16.26 16.32 6.26
CA ARG A 430 -15.24 15.43 5.68
C ARG A 430 -15.55 13.95 5.88
N ILE A 431 -16.21 13.58 6.98
CA ILE A 431 -16.69 12.21 7.22
C ILE A 431 -17.79 11.88 6.20
N ARG A 432 -18.79 12.74 6.09
CA ARG A 432 -19.90 12.57 5.13
C ARG A 432 -19.41 12.50 3.69
N LEU A 433 -18.46 13.36 3.32
CA LEU A 433 -17.78 13.32 2.02
C LEU A 433 -17.09 11.99 1.73
N LYS A 434 -16.41 11.40 2.72
CA LYS A 434 -15.76 10.08 2.57
C LYS A 434 -16.80 8.99 2.30
N GLU A 435 -17.99 9.08 2.90
CA GLU A 435 -19.08 8.14 2.66
C GLU A 435 -19.65 8.29 1.24
N LEU A 436 -19.99 9.52 0.82
CA LEU A 436 -20.54 9.77 -0.52
C LEU A 436 -19.55 9.32 -1.60
N ARG A 437 -18.27 9.66 -1.47
CA ARG A 437 -17.23 9.24 -2.45
C ARG A 437 -17.04 7.74 -2.56
N ARG A 438 -17.41 6.94 -1.54
CA ARG A 438 -17.34 5.46 -1.62
C ARG A 438 -18.44 4.88 -2.51
N ARG A 439 -19.57 5.58 -2.67
CA ARG A 439 -20.70 5.13 -3.48
C ARG A 439 -20.46 5.37 -4.97
N HIS A 440 -19.65 6.36 -5.31
CA HIS A 440 -19.32 6.78 -6.69
C HIS A 440 -17.85 6.46 -7.05
N ARG A 441 -17.37 5.28 -6.65
CA ARG A 441 -15.98 4.83 -6.89
C ARG A 441 -15.77 4.18 -8.23
#